data_AF-A0A0C3EZ45-F1
#
_entry.id   AF-A0A0C3EZ45-F1
#
_cell.length_a   1.000
_cell.length_b   1.000
_cell.length_c   1.000
_cell.angle_alpha   90.00
_cell.angle_beta   90.00
_cell.angle_gamma   90.00
#
_symmetry.space_group_name_H-M   'P 1'
#
loop_
_entity.id
_entity.type
_entity.pdbx_description
1 polymer ?
#
loop_
_entity_poly.entity_id
_entity_poly.type
_entity_poly.pdbx_seq_one_letter_code
_entity_poly.pdbx_strand_id
1 'polypeptide(L)'
;SYKHIFTSPSSVEKEPKATRSGNARIHGMKQVTPASIAYVATQTRFALSSSPVFSRMDTITDSERFYTSIIGLLDDVEEQEEVDDLLMWWNRSIFPNYSSARQPISKNSALARIKQRRAELWARIVETET
;
A
#
# COMPACT_ATOMS: atom_id res chain seq x y z
N SER A 1 -1.86 -14.97 5.36
CA SER A 1 -0.62 -14.70 4.61
C SER A 1 -0.08 -13.27 4.77
N TYR A 2 -0.85 -12.21 4.47
CA TYR A 2 -0.33 -10.81 4.46
C TYR A 2 0.39 -10.40 5.75
N LYS A 3 -0.24 -10.60 6.91
CA LYS A 3 0.35 -10.30 8.22
C LYS A 3 1.63 -11.11 8.51
N HIS A 4 1.70 -12.37 8.10
CA HIS A 4 2.92 -13.18 8.27
C HIS A 4 4.10 -12.64 7.47
N ILE A 5 3.85 -12.06 6.29
CA ILE A 5 4.88 -11.52 5.40
C ILE A 5 5.28 -10.10 5.81
N PHE A 6 4.30 -9.23 6.06
CA PHE A 6 4.53 -7.81 6.24
C PHE A 6 4.49 -7.33 7.70
N THR A 7 3.77 -7.97 8.61
CA THR A 7 3.75 -7.56 10.02
C THR A 7 4.57 -8.55 10.85
N SER A 8 3.93 -9.53 11.47
CA SER A 8 4.61 -10.63 12.14
C SER A 8 3.66 -11.82 12.24
N PRO A 9 4.17 -13.06 12.35
CA PRO A 9 3.34 -14.22 12.69
C PRO A 9 2.55 -14.00 14.00
N SER A 10 3.20 -13.39 15.00
CA SER A 10 2.56 -13.03 16.28
C SER A 10 1.48 -11.92 16.14
N SER A 11 1.35 -11.27 14.99
CA SER A 11 0.26 -10.33 14.72
C SER A 11 -1.01 -11.06 14.25
N VAL A 12 -0.91 -12.35 13.97
CA VAL A 12 -2.01 -13.24 13.60
C VAL A 12 -2.51 -14.02 14.83
N GLU A 13 -1.61 -14.42 15.72
CA GLU A 13 -1.93 -15.09 16.98
C GLU A 13 -2.08 -14.10 18.15
N LYS A 14 -2.85 -14.46 19.19
CA LYS A 14 -3.08 -13.61 20.38
C LYS A 14 -1.96 -13.70 21.44
N GLU A 15 -0.92 -14.46 21.17
CA GLU A 15 0.26 -14.76 22.00
C GLU A 15 1.35 -13.64 21.88
N PRO A 16 2.33 -13.56 22.80
CA PRO A 16 2.96 -12.30 23.17
C PRO A 16 3.75 -11.58 22.07
N LYS A 17 3.83 -10.25 22.23
CA LYS A 17 4.42 -9.27 21.30
C LYS A 17 5.83 -9.65 20.82
N ALA A 18 5.99 -9.71 19.50
CA ALA A 18 7.28 -9.83 18.84
C ALA A 18 8.30 -8.79 19.33
N THR A 19 9.53 -9.24 19.60
CA THR A 19 10.70 -8.41 19.94
C THR A 19 11.38 -7.80 18.71
N ARG A 20 11.02 -8.26 17.51
CA ARG A 20 11.51 -7.72 16.23
C ARG A 20 10.41 -6.94 15.51
N SER A 21 10.81 -5.82 14.91
CA SER A 21 9.97 -5.05 14.01
C SER A 21 9.59 -5.88 12.78
N GLY A 22 8.32 -5.82 12.38
CA GLY A 22 7.85 -6.42 11.14
C GLY A 22 8.36 -5.73 9.89
N ASN A 23 8.33 -6.42 8.74
CA ASN A 23 8.82 -5.91 7.46
C ASN A 23 8.17 -4.57 7.06
N ALA A 24 6.87 -4.41 7.27
CA ALA A 24 6.13 -3.17 7.07
C ALA A 24 6.72 -2.03 7.91
N ARG A 25 7.07 -2.28 9.17
CA ARG A 25 7.70 -1.25 10.02
C ARG A 25 9.14 -0.97 9.59
N ILE A 26 9.91 -2.01 9.24
CA ILE A 26 11.30 -1.88 8.77
C ILE A 26 11.36 -1.01 7.50
N HIS A 27 10.43 -1.23 6.58
CA HIS A 27 10.36 -0.49 5.32
C HIS A 27 9.45 0.75 5.37
N GLY A 28 8.97 1.14 6.56
CA GLY A 28 8.16 2.35 6.73
C GLY A 28 6.80 2.32 6.01
N MET A 29 6.26 1.14 5.72
CA MET A 29 4.94 0.98 5.14
C MET A 29 3.86 1.48 6.11
N LYS A 30 3.05 2.42 5.64
CA LYS A 30 1.92 3.01 6.39
C LYS A 30 0.56 2.57 5.86
N GLN A 31 0.56 1.97 4.68
CA GLN A 31 -0.63 1.49 4.01
C GLN A 31 -0.29 0.27 3.13
N VAL A 32 -1.31 -0.52 2.85
CA VAL A 32 -1.31 -1.57 1.84
C VAL A 32 -1.28 -0.91 0.47
N THR A 33 -0.49 -1.49 -0.43
CA THR A 33 -0.39 -1.08 -1.84
C THR A 33 -0.86 -2.21 -2.76
N PRO A 34 -1.31 -1.90 -3.99
CA PRO A 34 -1.61 -2.92 -5.00
C PRO A 34 -0.48 -3.94 -5.17
N ALA A 35 0.76 -3.45 -5.32
CA ALA A 35 1.97 -4.28 -5.40
C ALA A 35 2.12 -5.26 -4.22
N SER A 36 1.84 -4.81 -2.99
CA SER A 36 1.92 -5.67 -1.81
C SER A 36 0.84 -6.76 -1.80
N ILE A 37 -0.36 -6.47 -2.33
CA ILE A 37 -1.45 -7.46 -2.48
C ILE A 37 -1.07 -8.49 -3.54
N ALA A 38 -0.64 -8.04 -4.73
CA ALA A 38 -0.19 -8.90 -5.82
C ALA A 38 0.96 -9.81 -5.38
N TYR A 39 1.89 -9.27 -4.60
CA TYR A 39 2.99 -10.06 -4.05
C TYR A 39 2.48 -11.16 -3.11
N VAL A 40 1.59 -10.86 -2.16
CA VAL A 40 1.04 -11.88 -1.24
C VAL A 40 0.22 -12.94 -1.97
N ALA A 41 -0.54 -12.55 -2.99
CA ALA A 41 -1.27 -13.49 -3.84
C ALA A 41 -0.30 -14.43 -4.56
N THR A 42 0.78 -13.90 -5.12
CA THR A 42 1.84 -14.67 -5.78
C THR A 42 2.53 -15.65 -4.81
N GLN A 43 2.91 -15.17 -3.62
CA GLN A 43 3.50 -16.02 -2.58
C GLN A 43 2.54 -17.12 -2.11
N THR A 44 1.24 -16.80 -1.99
CA THR A 44 0.21 -17.78 -1.58
C THR A 44 0.01 -18.84 -2.66
N ARG A 45 -0.06 -18.43 -3.94
CA ARG A 45 -0.13 -19.36 -5.07
C ARG A 45 1.08 -20.29 -5.12
N PHE A 46 2.29 -19.76 -4.93
CA PHE A 46 3.51 -20.56 -4.89
C PHE A 46 3.49 -21.57 -3.73
N ALA A 47 3.10 -21.14 -2.53
CA ALA A 47 3.00 -22.01 -1.36
C ALA A 47 1.95 -23.13 -1.53
N LEU A 48 0.94 -22.94 -2.37
CA LEU A 48 -0.07 -23.94 -2.71
C LEU A 48 0.32 -24.79 -3.94
N SER A 49 1.38 -24.43 -4.65
CA SER A 49 1.88 -25.19 -5.80
C SER A 49 2.73 -26.36 -5.34
N SER A 50 2.79 -27.42 -6.15
CA SER A 50 3.73 -28.54 -5.95
C SER A 50 5.15 -28.22 -6.43
N SER A 51 5.40 -26.99 -6.88
CA SER A 51 6.69 -26.57 -7.44
C SER A 51 7.67 -26.20 -6.32
N PRO A 52 8.86 -26.83 -6.24
CA PRO A 52 9.80 -26.58 -5.15
C PRO A 52 10.61 -25.28 -5.33
N VAL A 53 10.57 -24.66 -6.52
CA VAL A 53 11.36 -23.48 -6.85
C VAL A 53 10.62 -22.53 -7.79
N PHE A 54 10.87 -21.23 -7.64
CA PHE A 54 10.46 -20.24 -8.64
C PHE A 54 11.27 -20.46 -9.92
N SER A 55 10.63 -20.96 -10.97
CA SER A 55 11.24 -21.13 -12.28
C SER A 55 10.52 -20.26 -13.31
N ARG A 56 11.27 -19.46 -14.06
CA ARG A 56 10.75 -18.69 -15.21
C ARG A 56 10.32 -19.58 -16.38
N MET A 57 10.78 -20.83 -16.41
CA MET A 57 10.46 -21.82 -17.44
C MET A 57 9.25 -22.68 -17.07
N ASP A 58 8.71 -22.51 -15.86
CA ASP A 58 7.52 -23.23 -15.42
C ASP A 58 6.27 -22.57 -16.02
N THR A 59 5.85 -23.04 -17.19
CA THR A 59 4.64 -22.58 -17.89
C THR A 59 3.36 -22.89 -17.10
N ILE A 60 3.43 -23.75 -16.08
CA ILE A 60 2.31 -24.06 -15.16
C ILE A 60 2.26 -22.99 -14.05
N THR A 61 3.41 -22.47 -13.62
CA THR A 61 3.53 -21.57 -12.46
C THR A 61 4.25 -20.26 -12.79
N ASP A 62 3.93 -19.64 -13.93
CA ASP A 62 4.50 -18.34 -14.32
C ASP A 62 4.07 -17.24 -13.32
N SER A 63 4.92 -17.05 -12.31
CA SER A 63 4.67 -16.19 -11.17
C SER A 63 4.81 -14.72 -11.54
N GLU A 64 5.67 -14.42 -12.53
CA GLU A 64 5.86 -13.07 -13.06
C GLU A 64 4.64 -12.62 -13.84
N ARG A 65 4.12 -13.48 -14.72
CA ARG A 65 2.88 -13.20 -15.45
C ARG A 65 1.67 -13.13 -14.53
N PHE A 66 1.59 -14.00 -13.52
CA PHE A 66 0.51 -13.94 -12.52
C PHE A 66 0.55 -12.63 -11.73
N TYR A 67 1.72 -12.25 -11.20
CA TYR A 67 1.89 -10.96 -10.51
C TYR A 67 1.48 -9.79 -11.41
N THR A 68 1.99 -9.77 -12.64
CA THR A 68 1.73 -8.69 -13.61
C THR A 68 0.25 -8.62 -13.96
N SER A 69 -0.45 -9.76 -14.10
CA SER A 69 -1.89 -9.77 -14.35
C SER A 69 -2.72 -9.20 -13.19
N ILE A 70 -2.32 -9.46 -11.94
CA ILE A 70 -2.99 -8.88 -10.77
C ILE A 70 -2.74 -7.38 -10.72
N ILE A 71 -1.51 -6.93 -10.98
CA ILE A 71 -1.21 -5.51 -11.05
C ILE A 71 -2.01 -4.83 -12.16
N GLY A 72 -2.10 -5.44 -13.33
CA GLY A 72 -2.91 -4.93 -14.43
C GLY A 72 -4.38 -4.75 -14.04
N LEU A 73 -4.96 -5.70 -13.30
CA LEU A 73 -6.31 -5.58 -12.75
C LEU A 73 -6.43 -4.47 -11.70
N LEU A 74 -5.46 -4.36 -10.78
CA LEU A 74 -5.51 -3.39 -9.69
C LEU A 74 -5.17 -1.95 -10.13
N ASP A 75 -4.57 -1.78 -11.31
CA ASP A 75 -4.30 -0.48 -11.93
C ASP A 75 -5.32 -0.14 -13.03
N ASP A 76 -6.35 -0.98 -13.24
CA ASP A 76 -7.40 -0.74 -14.23
C ASP A 76 -8.29 0.43 -13.78
N VAL A 77 -8.43 1.41 -14.68
CA VAL A 77 -9.23 2.62 -14.44
C VAL A 77 -10.71 2.29 -14.30
N GLU A 78 -11.19 1.25 -14.99
CA GLU A 78 -12.59 0.81 -14.91
C GLU A 78 -12.90 0.18 -13.55
N GLU A 79 -11.91 -0.43 -12.90
CA GLU A 79 -12.05 -1.14 -11.62
C GLU A 79 -11.67 -0.27 -10.41
N GLN A 80 -11.29 0.99 -10.62
CA GLN A 80 -10.69 1.84 -9.59
C GLN A 80 -11.58 2.03 -8.35
N GLU A 81 -12.90 2.08 -8.51
CA GLU A 81 -13.84 2.19 -7.39
C GLU A 81 -13.75 0.96 -6.47
N GLU A 82 -13.77 -0.24 -7.04
CA GLU A 82 -13.66 -1.49 -6.29
C GLU A 82 -12.26 -1.66 -5.68
N VAL A 83 -11.22 -1.25 -6.42
CA VAL A 83 -9.83 -1.29 -5.94
C VAL A 83 -9.64 -0.35 -4.74
N ASP A 84 -10.22 0.84 -4.77
CA ASP A 84 -10.14 1.80 -3.66
C ASP A 84 -10.81 1.25 -2.40
N ASP A 85 -11.98 0.63 -2.55
CA ASP A 85 -12.70 -0.03 -1.45
C ASP A 85 -11.92 -1.23 -0.89
N LEU A 86 -11.33 -2.05 -1.78
CA LEU A 86 -10.46 -3.16 -1.42
C LEU A 86 -9.25 -2.66 -0.62
N LEU A 87 -8.55 -1.63 -1.10
CA LEU A 87 -7.41 -1.03 -0.40
C LEU A 87 -7.84 -0.44 0.93
N MET A 88 -9.00 0.20 1.02
CA MET A 88 -9.52 0.75 2.26
C MET A 88 -9.78 -0.36 3.30
N TRP A 89 -10.41 -1.46 2.87
CA TRP A 89 -10.67 -2.62 3.71
C TRP A 89 -9.37 -3.26 4.22
N TRP A 90 -8.40 -3.47 3.33
CA TRP A 90 -7.09 -4.01 3.69
C TRP A 90 -6.36 -3.12 4.68
N ASN A 91 -6.37 -1.81 4.43
CA ASN A 91 -5.70 -0.84 5.28
C ASN A 91 -6.28 -0.82 6.70
N ARG A 92 -7.61 -0.84 6.85
CA ARG A 92 -8.28 -0.95 8.17
C ARG A 92 -7.89 -2.24 8.91
N SER A 93 -7.68 -3.32 8.18
CA SER A 93 -7.39 -4.64 8.74
C SER A 93 -5.92 -4.83 9.15
N ILE A 94 -5.00 -4.18 8.43
CA ILE A 94 -3.54 -4.35 8.60
C ILE A 94 -2.91 -3.22 9.41
N PHE A 95 -3.39 -1.98 9.22
CA PHE A 95 -2.84 -0.78 9.83
C PHE A 95 -3.91 -0.13 10.72
N PRO A 96 -3.97 -0.43 12.03
CA PRO A 96 -5.02 0.07 12.93
C PRO A 96 -5.08 1.60 13.04
N ASN A 97 -3.95 2.25 12.77
CA ASN A 97 -3.83 3.72 12.75
C ASN A 97 -4.07 4.31 11.35
N TYR A 98 -4.48 3.50 10.37
CA TYR A 98 -4.82 4.00 9.05
C TYR A 98 -6.11 4.81 9.13
N SER A 99 -6.00 6.10 8.84
CA SER A 99 -7.16 6.97 8.72
C SER A 99 -7.56 7.02 7.24
N SER A 100 -8.74 6.49 6.90
CA SER A 100 -9.33 6.68 5.57
C SER A 100 -9.84 8.11 5.37
N ALA A 101 -9.88 8.91 6.44
CA ALA A 101 -10.20 10.31 6.31
C ALA A 101 -9.04 10.97 5.54
N ARG A 102 -9.31 11.42 4.31
CA ARG A 102 -8.76 12.70 3.85
C ARG A 102 -9.16 13.72 4.91
N GLN A 103 -8.39 13.82 5.99
CA GLN A 103 -8.58 14.86 6.98
C GLN A 103 -8.48 16.15 6.17
N PRO A 104 -9.57 16.92 6.03
CA PRO A 104 -9.46 18.22 5.41
C PRO A 104 -8.36 18.93 6.17
N ILE A 105 -7.32 19.36 5.43
CA ILE A 105 -6.20 20.08 6.00
C ILE A 105 -6.83 21.17 6.86
N SER A 106 -6.70 21.05 8.18
CA SER A 106 -7.26 22.04 9.10
C SER A 106 -6.82 23.42 8.61
N LYS A 107 -7.77 24.37 8.52
CA LYS A 107 -7.49 25.74 8.06
C LYS A 107 -6.31 26.37 8.82
N ASN A 108 -6.04 25.89 10.03
CA ASN A 108 -4.98 26.35 10.92
C ASN A 108 -3.71 25.47 10.91
N SER A 109 -3.66 24.41 10.12
CA SER A 109 -2.48 23.54 10.06
C SER A 109 -1.28 24.26 9.45
N ALA A 110 -0.07 23.87 9.85
CA ALA A 110 1.16 24.41 9.30
C ALA A 110 1.21 24.30 7.77
N LEU A 111 0.68 23.20 7.21
CA LEU A 111 0.63 22.99 5.76
C LEU A 111 -0.31 23.98 5.05
N ALA A 112 -1.47 24.29 5.62
CA ALA A 112 -2.37 25.32 5.09
C ALA A 112 -1.69 26.69 5.05
N ARG A 113 -1.00 27.07 6.14
CA ARG A 113 -0.27 28.35 6.24
C ARG A 113 0.90 28.44 5.24
N ILE A 114 1.61 27.33 5.02
CA ILE A 114 2.70 27.26 4.03
C ILE A 114 2.15 27.40 2.60
N LYS A 115 1.05 26.70 2.27
CA LYS A 115 0.40 26.83 0.96
C LYS A 115 -0.11 28.25 0.70
N GLN A 116 -0.73 28.87 1.71
CA GLN A 116 -1.19 30.26 1.63
C GLN A 116 -0.03 31.22 1.35
N ARG A 117 1.08 31.14 2.11
CA ARG A 117 2.25 31.98 1.87
C ARG A 117 2.84 31.80 0.47
N ARG A 118 2.86 30.57 -0.05
CA ARG A 118 3.32 30.32 -1.43
C ARG A 118 2.41 30.98 -2.47
N ALA A 119 1.10 30.92 -2.27
CA ALA A 119 0.13 31.58 -3.16
C ALA A 119 0.28 33.11 -3.12
N GLU A 120 0.46 33.69 -1.93
CA GLU A 120 0.70 35.13 -1.75
C GLU A 120 2.01 35.59 -2.41
N LEU A 121 3.09 34.81 -2.28
CA LEU A 121 4.36 35.10 -2.95
C LEU A 121 4.23 35.01 -4.47
N TRP A 122 3.53 33.98 -4.98
CA TRP A 122 3.25 33.85 -6.40
C TRP A 122 2.43 35.02 -6.95
N ALA A 123 1.36 35.41 -6.25
CA ALA A 123 0.52 36.54 -6.65
C ALA A 123 1.32 37.85 -6.69
N ARG A 124 2.20 38.08 -5.70
CA ARG A 124 3.09 39.26 -5.69
C ARG A 124 4.09 39.26 -6.84
N ILE A 125 4.69 38.11 -7.17
CA ILE A 125 5.62 38.00 -8.30
C ILE A 125 4.89 38.36 -9.60
N VAL A 126 3.69 37.81 -9.80
CA VAL A 126 2.86 38.08 -10.98
C VAL A 126 2.45 39.57 -11.05
N GLU A 127 2.09 40.20 -9.94
CA GLU A 127 1.77 41.65 -9.89
C GLU A 127 2.99 42.55 -10.18
N THR A 128 4.21 42.11 -9.83
CA THR A 128 5.42 42.90 -10.12
C THR A 128 5.94 42.76 -11.56
N GLU A 129 5.45 41.78 -12.31
CA GLU A 129 5.84 41.52 -13.71
C GLU A 129 4.83 42.10 -14.74
N THR A 130 3.71 42.66 -14.28
CA THR A 130 2.70 43.40 -15.08
C THR A 130 2.85 44.91 -14.91
#